data_AF-A0A7R9ET02-F1
#
_entry.id   AF-A0A7R9ET02-F1
#
_cell.length_a   1.000
_cell.length_b   1.000
_cell.length_c   1.000
_cell.angle_alpha   90.00
_cell.angle_beta   90.00
_cell.angle_gamma   90.00
#
_symmetry.space_group_name_H-M   'P 1'
#
loop_
_entity.id
_entity.type
_entity.pdbx_description
1 polymer ?
#
loop_
_entity_poly.entity_id
_entity_poly.type
_entity_poly.pdbx_seq_one_letter_code
_entity_poly.pdbx_strand_id
1 'polypeptide(L)'
;MFDLFGSVRALLKVQTICIDNNVFRLHYKATVVMLVVFSLLVTSKQYFGDPIICLITKNALRSNLIDSYCWVYSTFTVPRYLKDHHEGLSGSPGVGSYVEGEDEVIHHKYYQWVCFVLFFQAILFYVPRYLWKLWEGGRLKLLALNLDSPLVSEVWTPERRKTVLEYLENCGHHHNLYAFRFVVCETLNFINVVGQIFFLDVFLAGEFIRYGPKVLSHVPDGHDIDPMARVFPKLAKCTFNYFGPSGTPQVLDSLCMLPLNVVNEKVFVFLWFWLVLLSFLSFTALAYRLAVFVSPSLRSRLLLAQVRFMPRTTVGLVVHAASPADWFFLRQLGKNLNPEVFKDILEHLASRFADKGSVA
;
A
#
# COMPACT_ATOMS: atom_id res chain seq x y z
N MET A 1 -22.61 -7.52 1.48
CA MET A 1 -21.45 -8.09 0.77
C MET A 1 -21.40 -7.64 -0.71
N PHE A 2 -22.51 -7.66 -1.45
CA PHE A 2 -22.56 -7.25 -2.87
C PHE A 2 -22.19 -5.76 -3.14
N ASP A 3 -22.54 -4.81 -2.27
CA ASP A 3 -22.13 -3.41 -2.42
C ASP A 3 -20.62 -3.17 -2.25
N LEU A 4 -19.98 -4.00 -1.43
CA LEU A 4 -18.53 -3.92 -1.21
C LEU A 4 -17.78 -4.37 -2.47
N PHE A 5 -18.26 -5.42 -3.13
CA PHE A 5 -17.74 -5.87 -4.43
C PHE A 5 -17.96 -4.83 -5.54
N GLY A 6 -19.08 -4.10 -5.51
CA GLY A 6 -19.32 -2.96 -6.41
C GLY A 6 -18.26 -1.86 -6.25
N SER A 7 -17.89 -1.55 -5.00
CA SER A 7 -16.87 -0.56 -4.67
C SER A 7 -15.46 -1.00 -5.08
N VAL A 8 -15.11 -2.28 -4.87
CA VAL A 8 -13.83 -2.85 -5.33
C VAL A 8 -13.76 -2.88 -6.87
N ARG A 9 -14.87 -3.21 -7.55
CA ARG A 9 -14.95 -3.16 -9.02
C ARG A 9 -14.75 -1.74 -9.56
N ALA A 10 -15.24 -0.72 -8.85
CA ALA A 10 -15.00 0.68 -9.22
C ALA A 10 -13.51 1.06 -9.13
N LEU A 11 -12.77 0.54 -8.14
CA LEU A 11 -11.31 0.72 -8.03
C LEU A 11 -10.54 -0.01 -9.15
N LEU A 12 -11.08 -1.13 -9.66
CA LEU A 12 -10.47 -1.91 -10.74
C LEU A 12 -10.67 -1.30 -12.13
N LYS A 13 -11.64 -0.39 -12.34
CA LYS A 13 -11.84 0.27 -13.64
C LYS A 13 -10.53 0.91 -14.14
N VAL A 14 -10.22 0.67 -15.41
CA VAL A 14 -9.12 1.34 -16.11
C VAL A 14 -9.54 2.78 -16.31
N GLN A 15 -8.70 3.72 -15.88
CA GLN A 15 -8.99 5.14 -16.06
C GLN A 15 -8.75 5.51 -17.52
N THR A 16 -9.71 6.20 -18.13
CA THR A 16 -9.60 6.70 -19.51
C THR A 16 -8.53 7.79 -19.64
N ILE A 17 -8.17 8.46 -18.54
CA ILE A 17 -7.19 9.55 -18.53
C ILE A 17 -6.14 9.26 -17.46
N CYS A 18 -4.89 9.26 -17.89
CA CYS A 18 -3.70 9.08 -17.09
C CYS A 18 -3.29 10.40 -16.44
N ILE A 19 -3.74 10.63 -15.20
CA ILE A 19 -3.34 11.79 -14.38
C ILE A 19 -2.19 11.47 -13.40
N ASP A 20 -1.68 10.24 -13.40
CA ASP A 20 -0.74 9.72 -12.40
C ASP A 20 0.40 8.88 -13.03
N ASN A 21 1.19 8.22 -12.18
CA ASN A 21 2.29 7.33 -12.56
C ASN A 21 2.02 5.90 -12.09
N ASN A 22 2.73 4.93 -12.67
CA ASN A 22 2.59 3.51 -12.32
C ASN A 22 2.83 3.23 -10.84
N VAL A 23 3.82 3.85 -10.21
CA VAL A 23 4.08 3.70 -8.78
C VAL A 23 2.89 4.19 -7.95
N PHE A 24 2.29 5.32 -8.33
CA PHE A 24 1.09 5.84 -7.70
C PHE A 24 -0.07 4.81 -7.75
N ARG A 25 -0.24 4.12 -8.89
CA ARG A 25 -1.23 3.05 -9.05
C ARG A 25 -0.93 1.83 -8.18
N LEU A 26 0.33 1.50 -7.93
CA LEU A 26 0.68 0.43 -7.00
C LEU A 26 0.19 0.74 -5.56
N HIS A 27 0.27 2.01 -5.13
CA HIS A 27 -0.27 2.43 -3.82
C HIS A 27 -1.80 2.34 -3.78
N TYR A 28 -2.52 3.18 -4.53
CA TYR A 28 -3.96 3.32 -4.31
C TYR A 28 -4.81 2.22 -4.96
N LYS A 29 -4.27 1.48 -5.95
CA LYS A 29 -5.02 0.44 -6.68
C LYS A 29 -4.59 -0.94 -6.24
N ALA A 30 -3.33 -1.31 -6.45
CA ALA A 30 -2.86 -2.66 -6.12
C ALA A 30 -2.88 -2.92 -4.60
N THR A 31 -2.26 -2.03 -3.81
CA THR A 31 -2.15 -2.21 -2.35
C THR A 31 -3.51 -2.10 -1.65
N VAL A 32 -4.36 -1.15 -2.05
CA VAL A 32 -5.71 -1.02 -1.47
C VAL A 32 -6.57 -2.25 -1.77
N VAL A 33 -6.60 -2.73 -3.02
CA VAL A 33 -7.37 -3.93 -3.38
C VAL A 33 -6.83 -5.15 -2.61
N MET A 34 -5.52 -5.31 -2.55
CA MET A 34 -4.86 -6.37 -1.79
C MET A 34 -5.23 -6.34 -0.31
N LEU A 35 -5.14 -5.18 0.36
CA LEU A 35 -5.49 -5.03 1.77
C LEU A 35 -6.97 -5.28 2.05
N VAL A 36 -7.87 -4.83 1.17
CA VAL A 36 -9.32 -5.12 1.27
C VAL A 36 -9.57 -6.61 1.12
N VAL A 37 -8.92 -7.29 0.17
CA VAL A 37 -9.03 -8.75 0.00
C VAL A 37 -8.51 -9.48 1.23
N PHE A 38 -7.36 -9.11 1.78
CA PHE A 38 -6.84 -9.72 3.01
C PHE A 38 -7.75 -9.47 4.21
N SER A 39 -8.29 -8.26 4.36
CA SER A 39 -9.27 -7.96 5.40
C SER A 39 -10.50 -8.85 5.30
N LEU A 40 -11.02 -9.07 4.08
CA LEU A 40 -12.18 -9.95 3.86
C LEU A 40 -11.83 -11.41 4.14
N LEU A 41 -10.66 -11.86 3.73
CA LEU A 41 -10.19 -13.22 3.91
C LEU A 41 -10.05 -13.57 5.40
N VAL A 42 -9.45 -12.68 6.20
CA VAL A 42 -9.31 -12.85 7.66
C VAL A 42 -10.68 -12.85 8.37
N THR A 43 -11.69 -12.19 7.81
CA THR A 43 -13.06 -12.22 8.38
C THR A 43 -13.90 -13.42 7.94
N SER A 44 -13.39 -14.26 7.03
CA SER A 44 -14.20 -15.31 6.42
C SER A 44 -14.35 -16.53 7.34
N LYS A 45 -15.42 -16.51 8.16
CA LYS A 45 -15.78 -17.61 9.07
C LYS A 45 -16.02 -18.94 8.34
N GLN A 46 -16.47 -18.89 7.08
CA GLN A 46 -16.85 -20.09 6.33
C GLN A 46 -15.68 -21.03 6.01
N TYR A 47 -14.44 -20.51 5.90
CA TYR A 47 -13.27 -21.34 5.60
C TYR A 47 -12.52 -21.81 6.85
N PHE A 48 -12.48 -20.99 7.90
CA PHE A 48 -11.64 -21.23 9.08
C PHE A 48 -12.41 -21.65 10.32
N GLY A 49 -13.74 -21.64 10.28
CA GLY A 49 -14.58 -22.00 11.42
C GLY A 49 -14.52 -20.96 12.53
N ASP A 50 -14.58 -21.41 13.78
CA ASP A 50 -14.46 -20.53 14.94
C ASP A 50 -13.01 -20.05 15.12
N PRO A 51 -12.78 -18.78 15.50
CA PRO A 51 -11.45 -18.17 15.51
C PRO A 51 -10.51 -18.78 16.56
N ILE A 52 -11.06 -19.39 17.61
CA ILE A 52 -10.34 -20.08 18.67
C ILE A 52 -11.15 -21.29 19.12
N ILE A 53 -10.46 -22.38 19.44
CA ILE A 53 -11.06 -23.61 19.97
C ILE A 53 -10.19 -24.09 21.13
N CYS A 54 -10.71 -24.10 22.36
CA CYS A 54 -9.96 -24.49 23.55
C CYS A 54 -10.31 -25.90 24.04
N LEU A 55 -9.27 -26.67 24.36
CA LEU A 55 -9.37 -27.99 24.98
C LEU A 55 -9.65 -27.84 26.47
N ILE A 56 -10.72 -28.48 26.94
CA ILE A 56 -11.14 -28.47 28.35
C ILE A 56 -11.24 -29.91 28.84
N THR A 57 -10.48 -30.24 29.89
CA THR A 57 -10.39 -31.61 30.43
C THR A 57 -11.58 -32.01 31.29
N LYS A 58 -12.43 -31.05 31.76
CA LYS A 58 -13.60 -31.32 32.60
C LYS A 58 -14.79 -30.40 32.26
N ASN A 59 -15.91 -31.00 31.86
CA ASN A 59 -17.24 -30.41 31.59
C ASN A 59 -17.42 -29.66 30.26
N ALA A 60 -18.10 -30.33 29.31
CA ALA A 60 -18.52 -29.79 28.02
C ALA A 60 -19.55 -28.63 28.10
N LEU A 61 -20.15 -28.37 29.27
CA LEU A 61 -21.24 -27.39 29.42
C LEU A 61 -20.77 -25.91 29.35
N ARG A 62 -19.45 -25.64 29.37
CA ARG A 62 -18.88 -24.26 29.36
C ARG A 62 -17.83 -24.00 28.29
N SER A 63 -17.70 -24.85 27.25
CA SER A 63 -16.71 -24.64 26.19
C SER A 63 -16.82 -23.26 25.55
N ASN A 64 -18.02 -22.87 25.16
CA ASN A 64 -18.27 -21.58 24.50
C ASN A 64 -17.91 -20.37 25.37
N LEU A 65 -18.03 -20.48 26.70
CA LEU A 65 -17.66 -19.42 27.63
C LEU A 65 -16.14 -19.25 27.68
N ILE A 66 -15.41 -20.36 27.77
CA ILE A 66 -13.94 -20.36 27.83
C ILE A 66 -13.38 -19.90 26.49
N ASP A 67 -13.90 -20.39 25.36
CA ASP A 67 -13.51 -19.95 24.03
C ASP A 67 -13.70 -18.43 23.87
N SER A 68 -14.85 -17.91 24.29
CA SER A 68 -15.14 -16.46 24.25
C SER A 68 -14.23 -15.67 25.19
N TYR A 69 -13.99 -16.17 26.40
CA TYR A 69 -13.11 -15.51 27.37
C TYR A 69 -11.67 -15.44 26.85
N CYS A 70 -11.15 -16.57 26.35
CA CYS A 70 -9.79 -16.67 25.82
C CYS A 70 -9.62 -15.86 24.54
N TRP A 71 -10.66 -15.78 23.70
CA TRP A 71 -10.68 -14.86 22.58
C TRP A 71 -10.57 -13.41 23.03
N VAL A 72 -11.34 -13.00 24.04
CA VAL A 72 -11.46 -11.59 24.48
C VAL A 72 -10.22 -11.10 25.26
N TYR A 73 -9.75 -11.87 26.25
CA TYR A 73 -8.73 -11.40 27.19
C TYR A 73 -7.31 -11.48 26.64
N SER A 74 -6.86 -12.68 26.28
CA SER A 74 -5.62 -12.97 25.54
C SER A 74 -5.31 -14.45 25.60
N THR A 75 -4.58 -14.93 24.60
CA THR A 75 -3.78 -16.14 24.72
C THR A 75 -2.31 -15.77 24.90
N PHE A 76 -1.48 -16.71 25.34
CA PHE A 76 -0.04 -16.49 25.49
C PHE A 76 0.77 -17.72 25.08
N THR A 77 2.03 -17.48 24.69
CA THR A 77 3.02 -18.53 24.46
C THR A 77 4.22 -18.32 25.38
N VAL A 78 4.90 -19.42 25.68
CA VAL A 78 6.07 -19.43 26.57
C VAL A 78 7.32 -19.60 25.70
N PRO A 79 8.19 -18.57 25.54
CA PRO A 79 9.30 -18.58 24.60
C PRO A 79 10.31 -19.69 24.81
N ARG A 80 10.45 -20.17 26.04
CA ARG A 80 11.29 -21.32 26.40
C ARG A 80 10.96 -22.56 25.55
N TYR A 81 9.68 -22.78 25.27
CA TYR A 81 9.22 -23.93 24.49
C TYR A 81 9.13 -23.65 22.98
N LEU A 82 9.62 -22.50 22.50
CA LEU A 82 9.69 -22.21 21.06
C LEU A 82 10.91 -22.81 20.38
N LYS A 83 12.00 -23.02 21.12
CA LYS A 83 13.27 -23.57 20.60
C LYS A 83 13.30 -25.09 20.59
N ASP A 84 12.57 -25.71 21.50
CA ASP A 84 12.68 -27.14 21.74
C ASP A 84 11.47 -27.91 21.23
N HIS A 85 11.66 -28.62 20.12
CA HIS A 85 11.10 -29.96 19.99
C HIS A 85 11.80 -30.89 20.99
N HIS A 86 11.68 -30.63 22.29
CA HIS A 86 12.09 -31.62 23.29
C HIS A 86 11.23 -32.86 23.07
N GLU A 87 11.85 -33.90 22.52
CA GLU A 87 11.33 -35.25 22.45
C GLU A 87 10.73 -35.62 23.83
N GLY A 88 9.41 -35.50 23.97
CA GLY A 88 8.65 -36.03 25.10
C GLY A 88 7.90 -35.05 26.03
N LEU A 89 8.11 -33.72 26.02
CA LEU A 89 7.43 -32.81 26.98
C LEU A 89 6.50 -31.75 26.37
N SER A 90 6.65 -31.41 25.09
CA SER A 90 5.89 -30.31 24.45
C SER A 90 5.23 -30.82 23.18
N GLY A 91 3.91 -30.95 23.16
CA GLY A 91 3.18 -31.40 21.97
C GLY A 91 3.24 -30.41 20.79
N SER A 92 3.58 -29.14 21.03
CA SER A 92 3.70 -28.09 19.99
C SER A 92 4.55 -26.90 20.46
N PRO A 93 5.17 -26.12 19.53
CA PRO A 93 6.03 -24.99 19.89
C PRO A 93 5.31 -23.92 20.73
N GLY A 94 5.98 -23.42 21.76
CA GLY A 94 5.49 -22.33 22.61
C GLY A 94 4.47 -22.73 23.67
N VAL A 95 4.19 -24.03 23.83
CA VAL A 95 3.24 -24.59 24.80
C VAL A 95 3.97 -25.48 25.81
N GLY A 96 3.88 -25.13 27.09
CA GLY A 96 4.44 -25.91 28.19
C GLY A 96 4.00 -25.44 29.57
N SER A 97 4.49 -26.08 30.63
CA SER A 97 4.37 -25.60 32.00
C SER A 97 5.15 -24.29 32.15
N TYR A 98 4.60 -23.31 32.86
CA TYR A 98 5.35 -22.08 33.17
C TYR A 98 5.15 -21.74 34.64
N VAL A 99 6.15 -21.10 35.22
CA VAL A 99 6.09 -20.59 36.59
C VAL A 99 5.94 -19.07 36.51
N GLU A 100 4.85 -18.56 37.09
CA GLU A 100 4.61 -17.12 37.18
C GLU A 100 5.76 -16.43 37.95
N GLY A 101 6.43 -15.48 37.30
CA GLY A 101 7.53 -14.71 37.87
C GLY A 101 8.94 -15.20 37.49
N GLU A 102 9.09 -16.44 37.01
CA GLU A 102 10.37 -16.97 36.53
C GLU A 102 10.44 -17.06 34.99
N ASP A 103 9.35 -17.47 34.34
CA ASP A 103 9.30 -17.61 32.89
C ASP A 103 8.71 -16.36 32.20
N GLU A 104 9.31 -15.95 31.08
CA GLU A 104 8.74 -14.93 30.20
C GLU A 104 7.50 -15.47 29.46
N VAL A 105 6.48 -14.64 29.29
CA VAL A 105 5.27 -14.97 28.52
C VAL A 105 4.99 -13.90 27.45
N ILE A 106 4.69 -14.35 26.23
CA ILE A 106 4.31 -13.47 25.13
C ILE A 106 2.79 -13.52 25.00
N HIS A 107 2.12 -12.40 25.28
CA HIS A 107 0.67 -12.28 25.13
C HIS A 107 0.28 -11.88 23.72
N HIS A 108 -0.67 -12.61 23.16
CA HIS A 108 -1.19 -12.40 21.81
C HIS A 108 -2.61 -11.84 21.86
N LYS A 109 -2.70 -10.50 21.81
CA LYS A 109 -3.98 -9.75 21.89
C LYS A 109 -4.41 -9.14 20.55
N TYR A 110 -3.53 -9.10 19.56
CA TYR A 110 -3.70 -8.29 18.36
C TYR A 110 -4.66 -8.93 17.32
N TYR A 111 -4.98 -10.22 17.42
CA TYR A 111 -5.79 -10.96 16.43
C TYR A 111 -7.16 -10.35 16.16
N GLN A 112 -7.81 -9.87 17.22
CA GLN A 112 -9.11 -9.19 17.15
C GLN A 112 -9.06 -7.94 16.26
N TRP A 113 -7.89 -7.31 16.20
CA TRP A 113 -7.68 -6.02 15.54
C TRP A 113 -7.14 -6.15 14.13
N VAL A 114 -6.67 -7.34 13.72
CA VAL A 114 -6.02 -7.56 12.41
C VAL A 114 -6.91 -7.09 11.25
N CYS A 115 -8.19 -7.44 11.24
CA CYS A 115 -9.10 -7.04 10.17
C CYS A 115 -9.30 -5.52 10.11
N PHE A 116 -9.48 -4.86 11.26
CA PHE A 116 -9.63 -3.41 11.34
C PHE A 116 -8.36 -2.67 10.94
N VAL A 117 -7.20 -3.20 11.35
CA VAL A 117 -5.89 -2.70 10.96
C VAL A 117 -5.74 -2.75 9.44
N LEU A 118 -5.91 -3.92 8.82
CA LEU A 118 -5.79 -4.06 7.35
C LEU A 118 -6.73 -3.11 6.59
N PHE A 119 -7.98 -2.96 7.07
CA PHE A 119 -8.94 -2.03 6.48
C PHE A 119 -8.52 -0.56 6.63
N PHE A 120 -8.06 -0.16 7.82
CA PHE A 120 -7.57 1.19 8.08
C PHE A 120 -6.32 1.51 7.24
N GLN A 121 -5.40 0.55 7.09
CA GLN A 121 -4.26 0.69 6.19
C GLN A 121 -4.71 0.93 4.73
N ALA A 122 -5.75 0.22 4.27
CA ALA A 122 -6.28 0.41 2.92
C ALA A 122 -6.80 1.85 2.71
N ILE A 123 -7.44 2.44 3.72
CA ILE A 123 -7.87 3.85 3.69
C ILE A 123 -6.65 4.77 3.57
N LEU A 124 -5.64 4.57 4.42
CA LEU A 124 -4.43 5.41 4.42
C LEU A 124 -3.67 5.36 3.09
N PHE A 125 -3.58 4.20 2.43
CA PHE A 125 -3.02 4.08 1.07
C PHE A 125 -3.83 4.79 -0.01
N TYR A 126 -5.13 5.03 0.21
CA TYR A 126 -5.98 5.76 -0.73
C TYR A 126 -5.92 7.28 -0.54
N VAL A 127 -5.55 7.78 0.65
CA VAL A 127 -5.52 9.22 0.97
C VAL A 127 -4.71 10.06 -0.02
N PRO A 128 -3.46 9.71 -0.39
CA PRO A 128 -2.67 10.53 -1.33
C PRO A 128 -3.35 10.66 -2.71
N ARG A 129 -4.08 9.62 -3.14
CA ARG A 129 -4.84 9.64 -4.39
C ARG A 129 -6.07 10.51 -4.28
N TYR A 130 -6.81 10.42 -3.19
CA TYR A 130 -7.96 11.26 -2.95
C TYR A 130 -7.57 12.74 -2.98
N LEU A 131 -6.49 13.10 -2.28
CA LEU A 131 -5.93 14.46 -2.29
C LEU A 131 -5.51 14.91 -3.68
N TRP A 132 -4.78 14.06 -4.43
CA TRP A 132 -4.38 14.40 -5.80
C TRP A 132 -5.58 14.68 -6.71
N LYS A 133 -6.62 13.85 -6.63
CA LYS A 133 -7.83 14.02 -7.44
C LYS A 133 -8.57 15.32 -7.09
N LEU A 134 -8.66 15.65 -5.80
CA LEU A 134 -9.26 16.91 -5.34
C LEU A 134 -8.49 18.13 -5.85
N TRP A 135 -7.16 18.06 -5.82
CA TRP A 135 -6.27 19.13 -6.24
C TRP A 135 -6.15 19.31 -7.77
N GLU A 136 -6.20 18.23 -8.53
CA GLU A 136 -6.16 18.24 -10.00
C GLU A 136 -7.45 18.84 -10.58
N GLY A 137 -8.59 18.58 -9.93
CA GLY A 137 -9.86 19.26 -10.24
C GLY A 137 -10.42 19.01 -11.65
N GLY A 138 -9.97 17.95 -12.33
CA GLY A 138 -10.40 17.58 -13.68
C GLY A 138 -9.83 18.44 -14.81
N ARG A 139 -8.83 19.30 -14.54
CA ARG A 139 -8.25 20.20 -15.54
C ARG A 139 -7.65 19.45 -16.73
N LEU A 140 -6.86 18.41 -16.44
CA LEU A 140 -6.22 17.62 -17.50
C LEU A 140 -7.27 16.84 -18.30
N LYS A 141 -8.31 16.36 -17.61
CA LYS A 141 -9.44 15.67 -18.24
C LYS A 141 -10.18 16.57 -19.23
N LEU A 142 -10.39 17.83 -18.88
CA LEU A 142 -11.07 18.79 -19.75
C LEU A 142 -10.23 19.12 -20.99
N LEU A 143 -8.92 19.34 -20.81
CA LEU A 143 -8.01 19.67 -21.92
C LEU A 143 -7.83 18.50 -22.89
N ALA A 144 -7.69 17.27 -22.39
CA ALA A 144 -7.47 16.08 -23.21
C ALA A 144 -8.74 15.44 -23.79
N LEU A 145 -9.93 15.99 -23.50
CA LEU A 145 -11.21 15.34 -23.81
C LEU A 145 -11.37 15.01 -25.30
N ASN A 146 -11.49 13.74 -25.66
CA ASN A 146 -11.60 13.23 -27.03
C ASN A 146 -10.37 13.49 -27.94
N LEU A 147 -9.27 14.03 -27.40
CA LEU A 147 -8.03 14.27 -28.17
C LEU A 147 -7.09 13.06 -28.17
N ASP A 148 -7.49 11.96 -27.53
CA ASP A 148 -6.89 10.63 -27.60
C ASP A 148 -7.37 9.84 -28.83
N SER A 149 -8.42 10.30 -29.51
CA SER A 149 -8.99 9.66 -30.69
C SER A 149 -7.99 9.60 -31.86
N PRO A 150 -7.99 8.52 -32.66
CA PRO A 150 -7.25 8.47 -33.92
C PRO A 150 -7.80 9.43 -34.99
N LEU A 151 -9.07 9.85 -34.88
CA LEU A 151 -9.72 10.79 -35.80
C LEU A 151 -9.39 12.25 -35.45
N VAL A 152 -8.11 12.62 -35.59
CA VAL A 152 -7.60 13.94 -35.16
C VAL A 152 -8.28 15.10 -35.88
N SER A 153 -8.54 14.98 -37.18
CA SER A 153 -9.07 16.07 -38.01
C SER A 153 -10.50 16.50 -37.65
N GLU A 154 -11.31 15.59 -37.10
CA GLU A 154 -12.68 15.90 -36.68
C GLU A 154 -12.73 16.61 -35.32
N VAL A 155 -11.75 16.34 -34.46
CA VAL A 155 -11.75 16.80 -33.06
C VAL A 155 -10.83 18.00 -32.83
N TRP A 156 -9.74 18.13 -33.60
CA TRP A 156 -8.75 19.21 -33.50
C TRP A 156 -9.07 20.37 -34.45
N THR A 157 -10.18 21.07 -34.20
CA THR A 157 -10.60 22.24 -34.98
C THR A 157 -9.71 23.47 -34.69
N PRO A 158 -9.61 24.44 -35.61
CA PRO A 158 -8.81 25.65 -35.40
C PRO A 158 -9.25 26.48 -34.17
N GLU A 159 -10.55 26.52 -33.83
CA GLU A 159 -10.99 27.25 -32.63
C GLU A 159 -10.53 26.55 -31.34
N ARG A 160 -10.62 25.21 -31.31
CA ARG A 160 -10.20 24.41 -30.17
C ARG A 160 -8.69 24.51 -29.97
N ARG A 161 -7.93 24.42 -31.07
CA ARG A 161 -6.48 24.63 -31.08
C ARG A 161 -6.11 25.97 -30.47
N LYS A 162 -6.73 27.06 -30.94
CA LYS A 162 -6.49 28.42 -30.40
C LYS A 162 -6.76 28.49 -28.90
N THR A 163 -7.90 27.97 -28.45
CA THR A 163 -8.30 27.98 -27.03
C THR A 163 -7.29 27.23 -26.14
N VAL A 164 -6.83 26.06 -26.57
CA VAL A 164 -5.85 25.26 -25.80
C VAL A 164 -4.50 25.95 -25.75
N LEU A 165 -4.04 26.54 -26.87
CA LEU A 165 -2.76 27.24 -26.93
C LEU A 165 -2.78 28.52 -26.09
N GLU A 166 -3.85 29.32 -26.17
CA GLU A 166 -4.03 30.51 -25.32
C GLU A 166 -4.04 30.16 -23.83
N TYR A 167 -4.65 29.03 -23.46
CA TYR A 167 -4.60 28.53 -22.09
C TYR A 167 -3.17 28.19 -21.65
N LEU A 168 -2.42 27.45 -22.48
CA LEU A 168 -1.05 27.04 -22.18
C LEU A 168 -0.08 28.23 -22.10
N GLU A 169 -0.26 29.26 -22.93
CA GLU A 169 0.56 30.47 -22.93
C GLU A 169 0.31 31.34 -21.69
N ASN A 170 -0.95 31.47 -21.25
CA ASN A 170 -1.34 32.39 -20.17
C ASN A 170 -1.18 31.82 -18.74
N CYS A 171 -0.95 30.51 -18.59
CA CYS A 171 -1.02 29.83 -17.28
C CYS A 171 0.32 29.55 -16.58
N GLY A 172 1.44 30.14 -17.02
CA GLY A 172 2.81 29.81 -16.54
C GLY A 172 3.04 29.82 -15.02
N HIS A 173 2.28 30.58 -14.23
CA HIS A 173 2.38 30.55 -12.75
C HIS A 173 1.49 29.51 -12.06
N HIS A 174 0.39 29.09 -12.68
CA HIS A 174 -0.54 28.11 -12.09
C HIS A 174 -0.03 26.67 -12.18
N HIS A 175 0.90 26.37 -13.10
CA HIS A 175 1.51 25.05 -13.23
C HIS A 175 2.52 24.74 -12.11
N ASN A 176 3.15 25.75 -11.49
CA ASN A 176 4.03 25.57 -10.33
C ASN A 176 3.30 24.89 -9.16
N LEU A 177 2.11 25.38 -8.84
CA LEU A 177 1.28 24.81 -7.78
C LEU A 177 0.80 23.40 -8.12
N TYR A 178 0.50 23.14 -9.40
CA TYR A 178 0.13 21.81 -9.88
C TYR A 178 1.27 20.79 -9.70
N ALA A 179 2.48 21.13 -10.15
CA ALA A 179 3.66 20.28 -10.00
C ALA A 179 4.02 20.06 -8.53
N PHE A 180 3.99 21.13 -7.72
CA PHE A 180 4.23 21.05 -6.28
C PHE A 180 3.26 20.10 -5.58
N ARG A 181 1.95 20.28 -5.80
CA ARG A 181 0.90 19.40 -5.24
C ARG A 181 1.11 17.94 -5.62
N PHE A 182 1.55 17.67 -6.85
CA PHE A 182 1.87 16.33 -7.29
C PHE A 182 3.05 15.72 -6.53
N VAL A 183 4.14 16.47 -6.38
CA VAL A 183 5.33 16.03 -5.62
C VAL A 183 4.99 15.80 -4.15
N VAL A 184 4.13 16.63 -3.56
CA VAL A 184 3.61 16.42 -2.20
C VAL A 184 2.89 15.09 -2.12
N CYS A 185 2.01 14.77 -3.08
CA CYS A 185 1.32 13.47 -3.11
C CYS A 185 2.27 12.28 -3.32
N GLU A 186 3.32 12.41 -4.15
CA GLU A 186 4.36 11.37 -4.29
C GLU A 186 5.12 11.17 -2.98
N THR A 187 5.46 12.28 -2.30
CA THR A 187 6.15 12.25 -1.00
C THR A 187 5.27 11.63 0.09
N LEU A 188 3.98 11.97 0.12
CA LEU A 188 3.00 11.38 1.04
C LEU A 188 2.84 9.87 0.82
N ASN A 189 2.90 9.37 -0.42
CA ASN A 189 2.90 7.92 -0.66
C ASN A 189 4.13 7.22 -0.05
N PHE A 190 5.31 7.83 -0.19
CA PHE A 190 6.53 7.29 0.40
C PHE A 190 6.49 7.32 1.93
N ILE A 191 6.10 8.45 2.51
CA ILE A 191 5.92 8.58 3.97
C ILE A 191 4.88 7.58 4.47
N ASN A 192 3.77 7.41 3.74
CA ASN A 192 2.75 6.44 4.11
C ASN A 192 3.31 5.03 4.13
N VAL A 193 3.93 4.52 3.04
CA VAL A 193 4.43 3.14 3.03
C VAL A 193 5.48 2.88 4.11
N VAL A 194 6.38 3.83 4.37
CA VAL A 194 7.35 3.73 5.47
C VAL A 194 6.64 3.74 6.83
N GLY A 195 5.69 4.66 7.03
CA GLY A 195 4.87 4.74 8.24
C GLY A 195 4.06 3.46 8.48
N GLN A 196 3.57 2.80 7.43
CA GLN A 196 2.85 1.53 7.54
C GLN A 196 3.75 0.39 8.02
N ILE A 197 5.02 0.36 7.60
CA ILE A 197 5.98 -0.63 8.10
C ILE A 197 6.20 -0.44 9.61
N PHE A 198 6.42 0.79 10.06
CA PHE A 198 6.57 1.09 11.50
C PHE A 198 5.28 0.83 12.29
N PHE A 199 4.12 1.17 11.72
CA PHE A 199 2.83 0.91 12.34
C PHE A 199 2.60 -0.60 12.58
N LEU A 200 2.92 -1.43 11.60
CA LEU A 200 2.84 -2.89 11.73
C LEU A 200 3.89 -3.46 12.69
N ASP A 201 5.05 -2.83 12.78
CA ASP A 201 6.07 -3.20 13.77
C ASP A 201 5.60 -2.96 15.19
N VAL A 202 5.04 -1.78 15.48
CA VAL A 202 4.42 -1.50 16.79
C VAL A 202 3.25 -2.44 17.06
N PHE A 203 2.43 -2.72 16.05
CA PHE A 203 1.28 -3.62 16.18
C PHE A 203 1.68 -5.07 16.52
N LEU A 204 2.80 -5.55 15.98
CA LEU A 204 3.36 -6.89 16.24
C LEU A 204 4.49 -6.87 17.27
N ALA A 205 4.47 -5.90 18.20
CA ALA A 205 5.40 -5.80 19.32
C ALA A 205 6.90 -5.80 18.93
N GLY A 206 7.25 -5.17 17.81
CA GLY A 206 8.63 -5.00 17.32
C GLY A 206 9.17 -6.14 16.46
N GLU A 207 8.33 -7.10 16.07
CA GLU A 207 8.77 -8.26 15.29
C GLU A 207 8.65 -8.06 13.76
N PHE A 208 7.87 -7.07 13.28
CA PHE A 208 7.53 -6.96 11.85
C PHE A 208 8.72 -6.56 10.97
N ILE A 209 9.54 -5.57 11.36
CA ILE A 209 10.65 -5.09 10.52
C ILE A 209 11.63 -6.22 10.19
N ARG A 210 11.90 -7.10 11.16
CA ARG A 210 12.82 -8.23 11.01
C ARG A 210 12.15 -9.50 10.50
N TYR A 211 10.84 -9.47 10.25
CA TYR A 211 10.05 -10.67 9.95
C TYR A 211 10.48 -11.35 8.65
N GLY A 212 10.50 -10.62 7.53
CA GLY A 212 10.86 -11.19 6.22
C GLY A 212 12.26 -11.81 6.16
N PRO A 213 13.33 -11.13 6.63
CA PRO A 213 14.68 -11.69 6.64
C PRO A 213 14.78 -12.93 7.52
N LYS A 214 14.14 -12.93 8.70
CA LYS A 214 14.07 -14.11 9.57
C LYS A 214 13.38 -15.29 8.88
N VAL A 215 12.30 -15.04 8.14
CA VAL A 215 11.57 -16.07 7.38
C VAL A 215 12.41 -16.64 6.24
N LEU A 216 13.19 -15.82 5.54
CA LEU A 216 14.08 -16.28 4.46
C LEU A 216 15.29 -17.05 4.96
N SER A 217 15.84 -16.66 6.11
CA SER A 217 17.01 -17.32 6.70
C SER A 217 16.66 -18.56 7.50
N HIS A 218 15.37 -18.79 7.79
CA HIS A 218 14.94 -19.93 8.57
C HIS A 218 15.06 -21.22 7.75
N VAL A 219 15.99 -22.07 8.16
CA VAL A 219 16.09 -23.44 7.65
C VAL A 219 15.35 -24.35 8.62
N PRO A 220 14.45 -25.23 8.15
CA PRO A 220 13.70 -26.15 9.00
C PRO A 220 14.58 -27.31 9.49
N ASP A 221 15.65 -26.99 10.21
CA ASP A 221 16.60 -27.94 10.81
C ASP A 221 16.29 -28.20 12.29
N GLY A 222 15.17 -27.69 12.81
CA GLY A 222 14.67 -27.94 14.16
C GLY A 222 15.41 -27.20 15.29
N HIS A 223 16.53 -26.55 15.00
CA HIS A 223 17.33 -25.82 16.00
C HIS A 223 16.94 -24.34 16.18
N ASP A 224 16.34 -23.73 15.16
CA ASP A 224 15.95 -22.32 15.18
C ASP A 224 14.45 -22.15 15.42
N ILE A 225 14.09 -21.10 16.18
CA ILE A 225 12.70 -20.72 16.40
C ILE A 225 12.08 -20.35 15.05
N ASP A 226 11.00 -21.03 14.67
CA ASP A 226 10.19 -20.62 13.53
C ASP A 226 9.63 -19.20 13.79
N PRO A 227 10.06 -18.19 13.00
CA PRO A 227 9.59 -16.81 13.17
C PRO A 227 8.07 -16.70 12.97
N MET A 228 7.46 -17.57 12.17
CA MET A 228 6.01 -17.61 11.98
C MET A 228 5.31 -18.09 13.25
N ALA A 229 5.81 -19.15 13.89
CA ALA A 229 5.23 -19.68 15.13
C ALA A 229 5.43 -18.73 16.33
N ARG A 230 6.50 -17.93 16.34
CA ARG A 230 6.74 -16.90 17.38
C ARG A 230 5.73 -15.78 17.32
N VAL A 231 5.46 -15.26 16.12
CA VAL A 231 4.52 -14.15 15.93
C VAL A 231 3.10 -14.69 15.92
N PHE A 232 2.77 -15.62 15.03
CA PHE A 232 1.42 -16.16 14.82
C PHE A 232 1.32 -17.65 15.24
N PRO A 233 1.36 -17.98 16.54
CA PRO A 233 1.24 -19.36 17.01
C PRO A 233 -0.10 -19.99 16.63
N LYS A 234 -0.07 -21.25 16.21
CA LYS A 234 -1.26 -22.05 15.91
C LYS A 234 -1.90 -22.66 17.16
N LEU A 235 -1.12 -22.74 18.24
CA LEU A 235 -1.52 -23.23 19.56
C LEU A 235 -0.98 -22.28 20.62
N ALA A 236 -1.81 -21.93 21.58
CA ALA A 236 -1.44 -21.03 22.68
C ALA A 236 -2.16 -21.42 23.97
N LYS A 237 -1.61 -21.00 25.11
CA LYS A 237 -2.21 -21.19 26.42
C LYS A 237 -3.19 -20.07 26.74
N CYS A 238 -4.21 -20.39 27.54
CA CYS A 238 -5.13 -19.42 28.12
C CYS A 238 -5.47 -19.81 29.56
N THR A 239 -5.37 -18.86 30.46
CA THR A 239 -5.63 -19.05 31.89
C THR A 239 -6.97 -18.39 32.24
N PHE A 240 -7.95 -19.22 32.62
CA PHE A 240 -9.29 -18.80 33.00
C PHE A 240 -9.42 -18.81 34.53
N ASN A 241 -9.55 -17.63 35.13
CA ASN A 241 -9.71 -17.46 36.57
C ASN A 241 -11.20 -17.39 36.90
N TYR A 242 -11.68 -18.30 37.74
CA TYR A 242 -13.08 -18.33 38.18
C TYR A 242 -13.18 -18.60 39.68
N PHE A 243 -14.36 -18.33 40.25
CA PHE A 243 -14.63 -18.61 41.66
C PHE A 243 -15.44 -19.90 41.79
N GLY A 244 -14.96 -20.82 42.63
CA GLY A 244 -15.69 -22.04 42.96
C GLY A 244 -16.93 -21.76 43.83
N PRO A 245 -17.79 -22.77 44.06
CA PRO A 245 -18.95 -22.64 44.96
C PRO A 245 -18.58 -22.17 46.37
N SER A 246 -17.37 -22.50 46.84
CA SER A 246 -16.84 -22.07 48.14
C SER A 246 -16.28 -20.64 48.15
N GLY A 247 -16.32 -19.89 47.03
CA GLY A 247 -15.75 -18.55 46.92
C GLY A 247 -14.21 -18.51 46.78
N THR A 248 -13.55 -19.66 46.78
CA THR A 248 -12.10 -19.76 46.56
C THR A 248 -11.76 -19.52 45.08
N PRO A 249 -10.71 -18.74 44.75
CA PRO A 249 -10.24 -18.59 43.38
C PRO A 249 -9.73 -19.94 42.85
N GLN A 250 -10.08 -20.25 41.62
CA GLN A 250 -9.67 -21.45 40.90
C GLN A 250 -9.13 -21.02 39.54
N VAL A 251 -7.98 -21.58 39.17
CA VAL A 251 -7.28 -21.27 37.93
C VAL A 251 -7.40 -22.47 37.00
N LEU A 252 -7.93 -22.24 35.80
CA LEU A 252 -8.05 -23.25 34.77
C LEU A 252 -7.12 -22.90 33.60
N ASP A 253 -6.08 -23.70 33.42
CA ASP A 253 -5.22 -23.63 32.25
C ASP A 253 -5.82 -24.46 31.10
N SER A 254 -6.03 -23.81 29.97
CA SER A 254 -6.56 -24.41 28.75
C SER A 254 -5.56 -24.28 27.60
N LEU A 255 -5.54 -25.28 26.72
CA LEU A 255 -4.78 -25.24 25.48
C LEU A 255 -5.73 -24.87 24.34
N CYS A 256 -5.45 -23.80 23.62
CA CYS A 256 -6.31 -23.29 22.57
C CYS A 256 -5.63 -23.38 21.20
N MET A 257 -6.37 -23.87 20.21
CA MET A 257 -6.02 -23.83 18.80
C MET A 257 -6.49 -22.51 18.19
N LEU A 258 -5.65 -21.90 17.35
CA LEU A 258 -5.90 -20.64 16.64
C LEU A 258 -5.85 -20.87 15.12
N PRO A 259 -6.92 -21.42 14.50
CA PRO A 259 -6.94 -21.71 13.06
C PRO A 259 -6.68 -20.47 12.19
N LEU A 260 -7.15 -19.30 12.64
CA LEU A 260 -7.01 -18.03 11.91
C LEU A 260 -5.55 -17.61 11.72
N ASN A 261 -4.63 -18.08 12.58
CA ASN A 261 -3.22 -17.74 12.49
C ASN A 261 -2.49 -18.41 11.34
N VAL A 262 -3.00 -19.52 10.81
CA VAL A 262 -2.48 -20.14 9.58
C VAL A 262 -2.61 -19.19 8.38
N VAL A 263 -3.64 -18.34 8.39
CA VAL A 263 -3.83 -17.31 7.37
C VAL A 263 -2.95 -16.11 7.67
N ASN A 264 -3.01 -15.61 8.91
CA ASN A 264 -2.30 -14.40 9.30
C ASN A 264 -0.80 -14.55 9.06
N GLU A 265 -0.20 -15.71 9.36
CA GLU A 265 1.22 -15.95 9.08
C GLU A 265 1.55 -15.71 7.59
N LYS A 266 0.71 -16.14 6.66
CA LYS A 266 0.95 -15.98 5.21
C LYS A 266 0.67 -14.57 4.72
N VAL A 267 -0.42 -13.96 5.20
CA VAL A 267 -0.78 -12.58 4.85
C VAL A 267 0.33 -11.63 5.26
N PHE A 268 0.84 -11.72 6.48
CA PHE A 268 1.87 -10.80 6.98
C PHE A 268 3.25 -11.05 6.37
N VAL A 269 3.58 -12.30 6.00
CA VAL A 269 4.80 -12.58 5.21
C VAL A 269 4.72 -11.88 3.86
N PHE A 270 3.62 -12.07 3.14
CA PHE A 270 3.42 -11.44 1.84
C PHE A 270 3.41 -9.91 1.94
N LEU A 271 2.71 -9.37 2.95
CA LEU A 271 2.62 -7.94 3.19
C LEU A 271 3.99 -7.32 3.47
N TRP A 272 4.87 -8.00 4.20
CA TRP A 272 6.22 -7.53 4.45
C TRP A 272 7.00 -7.32 3.14
N PHE A 273 7.06 -8.34 2.28
CA PHE A 273 7.76 -8.24 0.99
C PHE A 273 7.14 -7.17 0.09
N TRP A 274 5.82 -7.10 0.06
CA TRP A 274 5.10 -6.09 -0.72
C TRP A 274 5.42 -4.67 -0.28
N LEU A 275 5.38 -4.38 1.03
CA LEU A 275 5.65 -3.05 1.58
C LEU A 275 7.10 -2.62 1.38
N VAL A 276 8.06 -3.55 1.53
CA VAL A 276 9.48 -3.28 1.26
C VAL A 276 9.70 -2.96 -0.23
N LEU A 277 9.15 -3.76 -1.14
CA LEU A 277 9.19 -3.51 -2.58
C LEU A 277 8.56 -2.15 -2.92
N LEU A 278 7.38 -1.87 -2.39
CA LEU A 278 6.66 -0.62 -2.64
C LEU A 278 7.42 0.59 -2.10
N SER A 279 8.08 0.47 -0.94
CA SER A 279 8.96 1.49 -0.38
C SER A 279 10.14 1.79 -1.31
N PHE A 280 10.82 0.75 -1.79
CA PHE A 280 11.93 0.88 -2.74
C PHE A 280 11.50 1.54 -4.06
N LEU A 281 10.38 1.11 -4.64
CA LEU A 281 9.83 1.71 -5.87
C LEU A 281 9.42 3.16 -5.67
N SER A 282 8.90 3.51 -4.49
CA SER A 282 8.49 4.88 -4.14
C SER A 282 9.70 5.79 -3.97
N PHE A 283 10.74 5.31 -3.28
CA PHE A 283 12.02 6.02 -3.17
C PHE A 283 12.63 6.27 -4.55
N THR A 284 12.67 5.24 -5.40
CA THR A 284 13.17 5.36 -6.77
C THR A 284 12.36 6.35 -7.60
N ALA A 285 11.03 6.39 -7.42
CA ALA A 285 10.17 7.35 -8.10
C ALA A 285 10.46 8.80 -7.67
N LEU A 286 10.70 9.04 -6.37
CA LEU A 286 11.08 10.36 -5.86
C LEU A 286 12.48 10.77 -6.36
N ALA A 287 13.45 9.85 -6.35
CA ALA A 287 14.78 10.10 -6.90
C ALA A 287 14.72 10.42 -8.40
N TYR A 288 13.93 9.67 -9.17
CA TYR A 288 13.66 9.95 -10.57
C TYR A 288 13.03 11.34 -10.77
N ARG A 289 12.04 11.70 -9.94
CA ARG A 289 11.39 13.01 -10.00
C ARG A 289 12.40 14.14 -9.76
N LEU A 290 13.24 14.01 -8.74
CA LEU A 290 14.30 14.97 -8.44
C LEU A 290 15.29 15.10 -9.60
N ALA A 291 15.77 13.99 -10.14
CA ALA A 291 16.69 13.98 -11.29
C ALA A 291 16.10 14.69 -12.53
N VAL A 292 14.81 14.49 -12.78
CA VAL A 292 14.10 15.14 -13.89
C VAL A 292 13.92 16.64 -13.68
N PHE A 293 13.67 17.10 -12.45
CA PHE A 293 13.58 18.53 -12.15
C PHE A 293 14.93 19.24 -12.30
N VAL A 294 16.02 18.57 -11.92
CA VAL A 294 17.39 19.14 -12.01
C VAL A 294 17.96 19.09 -13.42
N SER A 295 17.69 18.04 -14.21
CA SER A 295 18.34 17.82 -15.50
C SER A 295 17.47 18.21 -16.72
N PRO A 296 17.83 19.27 -17.47
CA PRO A 296 17.15 19.62 -18.73
C PRO A 296 17.30 18.56 -19.82
N SER A 297 18.42 17.82 -19.83
CA SER A 297 18.68 16.77 -20.82
C SER A 297 17.71 15.60 -20.67
N LEU A 298 17.42 15.19 -19.43
CA LEU A 298 16.38 14.19 -19.13
C LEU A 298 15.01 14.68 -19.56
N ARG A 299 14.67 15.94 -19.28
CA ARG A 299 13.41 16.57 -19.70
C ARG A 299 13.22 16.52 -21.22
N SER A 300 14.28 16.81 -21.97
CA SER A 300 14.28 16.77 -23.45
C SER A 300 14.09 15.36 -23.99
N ARG A 301 14.82 14.37 -23.46
CA ARG A 301 14.69 12.97 -23.89
C ARG A 301 13.29 12.40 -23.62
N LEU A 302 12.69 12.77 -22.50
CA LEU A 302 11.38 12.27 -22.09
C LEU A 302 10.23 12.88 -22.91
N LEU A 303 10.32 14.16 -23.30
CA LEU A 303 9.37 14.75 -24.25
C LEU A 303 9.52 14.16 -25.64
N LEU A 304 10.76 13.99 -26.10
CA LEU A 304 11.04 13.39 -27.40
C LEU A 304 10.48 11.95 -27.50
N ALA A 305 10.44 11.21 -26.39
CA ALA A 305 9.85 9.87 -26.36
C ALA A 305 8.31 9.85 -26.53
N GLN A 306 7.62 10.99 -26.35
CA GLN A 306 6.17 11.10 -26.51
C GLN A 306 5.75 11.57 -27.92
N VAL A 307 6.67 12.14 -28.71
CA VAL A 307 6.41 12.63 -30.07
C VAL A 307 7.18 11.84 -31.11
N ARG A 308 6.55 11.59 -32.26
CA ARG A 308 7.23 10.99 -33.42
C ARG A 308 7.76 12.08 -34.35
N PHE A 309 8.97 11.88 -34.87
CA PHE A 309 9.56 12.70 -35.94
C PHE A 309 9.65 14.21 -35.65
N MET A 310 10.14 14.59 -34.46
CA MET A 310 10.42 16.00 -34.10
C MET A 310 11.93 16.25 -33.97
N PRO A 311 12.47 17.38 -34.48
CA PRO A 311 13.87 17.74 -34.28
C PRO A 311 14.21 17.94 -32.80
N ARG A 312 15.39 17.47 -32.38
CA ARG A 312 15.86 17.65 -30.99
C ARG A 312 16.05 19.12 -30.60
N THR A 313 16.38 19.98 -31.57
CA THR A 313 16.56 21.41 -31.39
C THR A 313 15.27 22.11 -30.97
N THR A 314 14.15 21.78 -31.63
CA THR A 314 12.81 22.33 -31.32
C THR A 314 12.36 21.95 -29.90
N VAL A 315 12.51 20.68 -29.52
CA VAL A 315 12.20 20.21 -28.15
C VAL A 315 13.12 20.86 -27.12
N GLY A 316 14.41 20.97 -27.42
CA GLY A 316 15.38 21.63 -26.55
C GLY A 316 15.00 23.08 -26.28
N LEU A 317 14.59 23.82 -27.30
CA LEU A 317 14.16 25.22 -27.16
C LEU A 317 12.96 25.34 -26.21
N VAL A 318 11.94 24.48 -26.35
CA VAL A 318 10.78 24.44 -25.44
C VAL A 318 11.21 24.09 -24.01
N VAL A 319 12.10 23.11 -23.82
CA VAL A 319 12.54 22.65 -22.48
C VAL A 319 13.38 23.71 -21.75
N HIS A 320 14.19 24.47 -22.48
CA HIS A 320 15.01 25.54 -21.94
C HIS A 320 14.19 26.81 -21.65
N ALA A 321 13.19 27.12 -22.48
CA ALA A 321 12.30 28.26 -22.28
C ALA A 321 11.23 28.00 -21.20
N ALA A 322 10.72 26.77 -21.10
CA ALA A 322 9.68 26.41 -20.15
C ALA A 322 10.24 26.15 -18.74
N SER A 323 9.51 26.60 -17.72
CA SER A 323 9.84 26.24 -16.34
C SER A 323 9.73 24.72 -16.13
N PRO A 324 10.42 24.14 -15.13
CA PRO A 324 10.31 22.71 -14.86
C PRO A 324 8.88 22.25 -14.55
N ALA A 325 8.05 23.13 -13.98
CA ALA A 325 6.65 22.84 -13.68
C ALA A 325 5.77 22.87 -14.93
N ASP A 326 5.97 23.84 -15.83
CA ASP A 326 5.29 23.88 -17.13
C ASP A 326 5.62 22.64 -17.95
N TRP A 327 6.90 22.25 -17.97
CA TRP A 327 7.35 21.02 -18.60
C TRP A 327 6.65 19.79 -18.02
N PHE A 328 6.50 19.71 -16.69
CA PHE A 328 5.83 18.60 -16.04
C PHE A 328 4.35 18.52 -16.45
N PHE A 329 3.65 19.65 -16.48
CA PHE A 329 2.27 19.73 -16.94
C PHE A 329 2.13 19.32 -18.41
N LEU A 330 2.98 19.86 -19.30
CA LEU A 330 3.01 19.52 -20.73
C LEU A 330 3.25 18.03 -20.94
N ARG A 331 4.19 17.42 -20.21
CA ARG A 331 4.44 15.98 -20.27
C ARG A 331 3.22 15.17 -19.81
N GLN A 332 2.53 15.63 -18.76
CA GLN A 332 1.34 14.96 -18.25
C GLN A 332 0.16 15.08 -19.23
N LEU A 333 0.03 16.21 -19.91
CA LEU A 333 -0.91 16.42 -21.00
C LEU A 333 -0.60 15.50 -22.19
N GLY A 334 0.66 15.46 -22.63
CA GLY A 334 1.11 14.61 -23.74
C GLY A 334 0.90 13.10 -23.53
N LYS A 335 0.80 12.61 -22.28
CA LYS A 335 0.41 11.22 -22.01
C LYS A 335 -1.04 10.88 -22.40
N ASN A 336 -1.89 11.90 -22.54
CA ASN A 336 -3.33 11.77 -22.76
C ASN A 336 -3.78 12.28 -24.13
N LEU A 337 -2.85 12.79 -24.94
CA LEU A 337 -3.13 13.30 -26.28
C LEU A 337 -2.62 12.32 -27.33
N ASN A 338 -3.24 12.35 -28.50
CA ASN A 338 -2.68 11.76 -29.70
C ASN A 338 -1.29 12.40 -30.00
N PRO A 339 -0.25 11.61 -30.34
CA PRO A 339 1.08 12.13 -30.64
C PRO A 339 1.13 13.24 -31.69
N GLU A 340 0.23 13.24 -32.68
CA GLU A 340 0.18 14.29 -33.71
C GLU A 340 -0.35 15.62 -33.16
N VAL A 341 -1.40 15.58 -32.32
CA VAL A 341 -1.93 16.78 -31.64
C VAL A 341 -0.87 17.36 -30.71
N PHE A 342 -0.19 16.50 -29.96
CA PHE A 342 0.87 16.95 -29.05
C PHE A 342 2.07 17.55 -29.80
N LYS A 343 2.39 17.02 -30.97
CA LYS A 343 3.42 17.57 -31.86
C LYS A 343 3.08 19.00 -32.31
N ASP A 344 1.87 19.25 -32.82
CA ASP A 344 1.44 20.59 -33.25
C ASP A 344 1.49 21.61 -32.08
N ILE A 345 1.09 21.19 -30.87
CA ILE A 345 1.18 22.05 -29.68
C ILE A 345 2.64 22.43 -29.39
N LEU A 346 3.57 21.46 -29.42
CA LEU A 346 4.98 21.72 -29.15
C LEU A 346 5.64 22.58 -30.24
N GLU A 347 5.29 22.40 -31.51
CA GLU A 347 5.78 23.23 -32.61
C GLU A 347 5.32 24.68 -32.46
N HIS A 348 4.05 24.91 -32.10
CA HIS A 348 3.54 26.25 -31.85
C HIS A 348 4.20 26.93 -30.65
N LEU A 349 4.39 26.19 -29.54
CA LEU A 349 5.10 26.72 -28.38
C LEU A 349 6.55 27.05 -28.72
N ALA A 350 7.23 26.21 -29.51
CA ALA A 350 8.60 26.45 -29.93
C ALA A 350 8.73 27.71 -30.80
N SER A 351 7.84 27.92 -31.78
CA SER A 351 7.88 29.14 -32.60
C SER A 351 7.68 30.40 -31.76
N ARG A 352 6.74 30.36 -30.81
CA ARG A 352 6.45 31.49 -29.91
C ARG A 352 7.59 31.81 -28.97
N PHE A 353 8.31 30.81 -28.48
CA PHE A 353 9.51 31.02 -27.65
C PHE A 353 10.69 31.53 -28.48
N ALA A 354 10.82 31.09 -29.74
CA ALA A 354 11.84 31.62 -30.65
C ALA A 354 11.59 33.11 -30.96
N ASP A 355 10.33 33.50 -31.19
CA ASP A 355 9.93 34.90 -31.44
C ASP A 355 10.17 35.82 -30.23
N LYS A 356 10.02 35.31 -29.00
CA LYS A 356 10.31 36.09 -27.78
C LYS A 356 11.81 36.22 -27.51
N GLY A 357 12.60 35.22 -27.91
CA GLY A 357 14.06 35.22 -27.74
C GLY A 357 14.82 36.06 -28.78
N SER A 358 14.19 36.47 -29.87
CA SER A 358 14.77 37.37 -30.87
C SER A 358 14.54 38.86 -30.59
N VAL A 359 13.75 39.19 -29.55
CA VAL A 359 13.35 40.55 -29.15
C VAL A 359 14.02 40.98 -27.83
N ALA A 360 14.79 40.11 -27.19
CA ALA A 360 15.64 40.38 -26.03
C ALA A 360 17.12 40.27 -26.43
#